data_AF-A0A3A9YF72-F1
#
_entry.id   AF-A0A3A9YF72-F1
#
_cell.length_a   1.000
_cell.length_b   1.000
_cell.length_c   1.000
_cell.angle_alpha   90.00
_cell.angle_beta   90.00
_cell.angle_gamma   90.00
#
_symmetry.space_group_name_H-M   'P 1'
#
loop_
_entity.id
_entity.type
_entity.pdbx_description
1 polymer ?
#
loop_
_entity_poly.entity_id
_entity_poly.type
_entity_poly.pdbx_seq_one_letter_code
_entity_poly.pdbx_strand_id
1 'polypeptide(L)' 'MKVYTSFEEIHNELKTLQLKRQISLEEMKLAKSEFKEDLQPYQWMSTFLSALKKYGLLYLIKRMFK' A
#
# COMPACT_ATOMS: atom_id res chain seq x y z
N MET A 1 -20.35 22.18 -16.66
CA MET A 1 -21.07 22.32 -15.37
C MET A 1 -22.38 21.58 -15.49
N LYS A 2 -22.74 20.73 -14.53
CA LYS A 2 -24.10 20.19 -14.48
C LYS A 2 -25.05 21.34 -14.18
N VAL A 3 -26.14 21.42 -14.94
CA VAL A 3 -27.23 22.35 -14.68
C VAL A 3 -28.24 21.59 -13.84
N TYR A 4 -28.41 22.01 -12.59
CA TYR A 4 -29.38 21.41 -11.67
C TYR A 4 -30.74 22.05 -11.91
N THR A 5 -31.77 21.22 -11.99
CA THR A 5 -33.14 21.66 -12.25
C THR A 5 -33.96 21.82 -10.98
N SER A 6 -33.50 21.23 -9.86
CA SER A 6 -34.15 21.34 -8.55
C SER A 6 -33.15 21.27 -7.39
N PHE A 7 -33.58 21.75 -6.21
CA PHE A 7 -32.82 21.60 -4.97
C PHE A 7 -32.67 20.12 -4.54
N GLU A 8 -33.62 19.27 -4.94
CA GLU A 8 -33.58 17.84 -4.63
C GLU A 8 -32.46 17.11 -5.37
N GLU A 9 -32.20 17.47 -6.64
CA GLU A 9 -31.04 16.96 -7.38
C GLU A 9 -29.71 17.35 -6.71
N ILE A 10 -29.61 18.61 -6.26
CA ILE A 10 -28.42 19.10 -5.55
C ILE A 10 -28.22 18.30 -4.26
N HIS A 11 -29.28 18.07 -3.49
CA HIS A 11 -29.19 17.35 -2.23
C HIS A 11 -28.84 15.86 -2.42
N ASN A 12 -29.38 15.22 -3.45
CA ASN A 12 -29.03 13.84 -3.81
C ASN A 12 -27.59 13.72 -4.31
N GLU A 13 -27.10 14.69 -5.08
CA GLU A 13 -25.71 14.71 -5.53
C GLU A 13 -24.74 14.96 -4.37
N LEU A 14 -25.05 15.89 -3.47
CA LEU A 14 -24.27 16.11 -2.24
C LEU A 14 -24.19 14.85 -1.38
N LYS A 15 -25.31 14.14 -1.19
CA LYS A 15 -25.34 12.87 -0.46
C LYS A 15 -24.48 11.81 -1.13
N THR A 16 -24.53 11.73 -2.46
CA THR A 16 -23.70 10.82 -3.25
C THR A 16 -22.21 11.14 -3.12
N LEU A 17 -21.84 12.42 -3.18
CA LEU A 17 -20.46 12.89 -3.00
C LEU A 17 -19.94 12.59 -1.59
N GLN A 18 -20.80 12.75 -0.58
CA GLN A 18 -20.47 12.40 0.80
C GLN A 18 -20.21 10.90 0.96
N LEU A 19 -21.05 10.04 0.37
CA LEU A 19 -20.84 8.59 0.36
C LEU A 19 -19.55 8.20 -0.37
N LYS A 20 -19.29 8.79 -1.54
CA LYS A 20 -18.02 8.58 -2.27
C LYS A 20 -16.81 8.96 -1.42
N ARG A 21 -16.87 10.10 -0.72
CA ARG A 21 -15.80 10.52 0.19
C ARG A 21 -15.59 9.52 1.32
N GLN A 22 -16.66 8.99 1.91
CA GLN A 22 -16.56 7.97 2.96
C GLN A 22 -15.91 6.68 2.44
N ILE A 23 -16.34 6.21 1.27
CA ILE A 23 -15.75 5.03 0.61
C ILE A 23 -14.25 5.26 0.37
N SER A 24 -13.86 6.39 -0.23
CA SER A 24 -12.46 6.69 -0.49
C SER A 24 -11.62 6.78 0.80
N LEU A 25 -12.18 7.26 1.91
CA LEU A 25 -11.47 7.28 3.19
C LEU A 25 -11.27 5.87 3.75
N GLU A 26 -12.26 4.98 3.62
CA GLU A 26 -12.11 3.58 4.02
C GLU A 26 -11.13 2.82 3.12
N GLU A 27 -11.18 3.02 1.81
CA GLU A 27 -10.20 2.47 0.86
C GLU A 27 -8.78 2.95 1.19
N MET A 28 -8.61 4.23 1.52
CA MET A 28 -7.31 4.76 1.95
C MET A 28 -6.82 4.13 3.26
N LYS A 29 -7.71 3.88 4.22
CA LYS A 29 -7.35 3.19 5.47
C LYS A 29 -6.95 1.73 5.19
N LEU A 30 -7.69 1.05 4.33
CA LEU A 30 -7.46 -0.33 3.96
C LEU A 30 -6.13 -0.46 3.21
N ALA A 31 -5.89 0.38 2.20
CA ALA A 31 -4.61 0.46 1.50
C ALA A 31 -3.46 0.75 2.47
N LYS A 32 -3.60 1.71 3.40
CA LYS A 32 -2.58 1.98 4.43
C LYS A 32 -2.34 0.78 5.36
N SER A 33 -3.36 -0.02 5.63
CA SER A 33 -3.22 -1.25 6.42
C SER A 33 -2.45 -2.32 5.65
N GLU A 34 -2.81 -2.55 4.38
CA GLU A 34 -2.10 -3.48 3.49
C GLU A 34 -0.63 -3.06 3.33
N PHE A 35 -0.36 -1.77 3.06
CA PHE A 35 1.02 -1.27 3.02
C PHE A 35 1.76 -1.47 4.35
N LYS A 36 1.09 -1.37 5.50
CA LYS A 36 1.74 -1.63 6.80
C LYS A 36 2.07 -3.11 6.99
N GLU A 37 1.21 -4.01 6.53
CA GLU A 37 1.45 -5.45 6.59
C GLU A 37 2.56 -5.85 5.62
N ASP A 38 2.54 -5.38 4.37
CA ASP A 38 3.56 -5.67 3.36
C ASP A 38 4.92 -5.04 3.68
N LEU A 39 4.93 -3.87 4.33
CA LEU A 39 6.17 -3.20 4.75
C LEU A 39 6.68 -3.69 6.12
N GLN A 40 6.06 -4.72 6.73
CA GLN A 40 6.53 -5.21 8.01
C GLN A 40 8.02 -5.59 7.94
N PRO A 41 8.90 -4.90 8.73
CA PRO A 41 10.34 -5.16 8.85
C PRO A 41 10.70 -6.64 8.85
N TYR A 42 9.88 -7.44 9.52
CA TYR A 42 10.12 -8.85 9.70
C TYR A 42 10.15 -9.66 8.39
N GLN A 43 9.23 -9.40 7.45
CA GLN A 43 9.13 -10.17 6.20
C GLN A 43 10.29 -9.84 5.24
N TRP A 44 10.60 -8.55 5.04
CA TRP A 44 11.73 -8.18 4.17
C TRP A 44 13.10 -8.38 4.81
N MET A 45 13.23 -8.29 6.14
CA MET A 45 14.47 -8.61 6.85
C MET A 45 14.87 -10.07 6.64
N SER A 46 13.91 -11.00 6.67
CA SER A 46 14.19 -12.42 6.41
C SER A 46 14.70 -12.65 4.98
N THR A 47 14.14 -11.95 4.00
CA THR A 47 14.52 -12.02 2.58
C THR A 47 15.90 -11.39 2.36
N PHE A 48 16.14 -10.22 2.95
CA PHE A 48 17.41 -9.51 2.88
C PHE A 48 18.55 -10.29 3.55
N LEU A 49 18.31 -10.85 4.73
CA LEU A 49 19.28 -11.69 5.44
C LEU A 49 19.60 -12.97 4.66
N SER A 50 18.60 -13.57 4.01
CA SER A 50 18.79 -14.75 3.16
C SER A 50 19.61 -14.42 1.91
N ALA A 51 19.37 -13.27 1.28
CA ALA A 51 20.15 -12.78 0.15
C ALA A 51 21.61 -12.49 0.57
N LEU A 52 21.81 -11.75 1.67
CA LEU A 52 23.13 -11.47 2.24
C LEU A 52 23.91 -12.74 2.58
N LYS A 53 23.26 -13.76 3.17
CA LYS A 53 23.91 -15.04 3.46
C LYS A 53 24.41 -15.73 2.19
N LYS A 54 23.61 -15.77 1.12
CA LYS A 54 24.04 -16.38 -0.15
C LYS A 54 25.23 -15.64 -0.77
N TYR A 55 25.16 -14.32 -0.85
CA TYR A 55 26.25 -13.50 -1.39
C TYR A 55 27.50 -13.55 -0.50
N GLY A 56 27.32 -13.51 0.82
CA GLY A 56 28.39 -13.64 1.80
C GLY A 56 29.09 -14.99 1.72
N LEU A 57 28.34 -16.08 1.58
CA LEU A 57 28.90 -17.42 1.42
C LEU A 57 29.70 -17.54 0.12
N LEU A 58 29.17 -17.04 -1.01
CA LEU A 58 29.90 -17.02 -2.27
C LEU A 58 31.19 -16.20 -2.20
N TYR A 59 31.16 -15.05 -1.50
CA TYR A 59 32.35 -14.23 -1.26
C TYR A 59 33.40 -14.94 -0.39
N LEU A 60 32.97 -15.62 0.68
CA LEU A 60 33.85 -16.40 1.55
C LEU A 60 34.48 -17.58 0.81
N ILE A 61 33.68 -18.32 0.03
CA ILE A 61 34.18 -19.40 -0.85
C ILE A 61 35.22 -18.82 -1.82
N LYS A 62 34.90 -17.72 -2.52
CA LYS A 62 35.84 -17.06 -3.44
C LYS A 62 37.13 -16.61 -2.76
N ARG A 63 37.06 -16.23 -1.47
CA ARG A 63 38.24 -15.86 -0.66
C ARG A 63 39.06 -17.07 -0.20
N MET A 64 38.46 -18.25 -0.03
CA MET A 64 39.18 -19.48 0.36
C MET A 64 39.83 -20.20 -0.82
N PHE A 65 39.30 -20.04 -2.03
CA PHE A 65 39.86 -20.63 -3.26
C PHE A 65 40.85 -19.69 -3.99
N LYS A 66 41.32 -18.62 -3.33
CA LYS A 66 42.35 -17.70 -3.84
C LYS A 66 43.53 -17.61 -2.88
#